data_AF-A0A8B8NF67-F1
#
_entry.id   AF-A0A8B8NF67-F1
#
_cell.length_a   1.000
_cell.length_b   1.000
_cell.length_c   1.000
_cell.angle_alpha   90.00
_cell.angle_beta   90.00
_cell.angle_gamma   90.00
#
_symmetry.space_group_name_H-M   'P 1'
#
loop_
_entity.id
_entity.type
_entity.pdbx_description
1 polymer ?
#
loop_
_entity_poly.entity_id
_entity_poly.type
_entity_poly.pdbx_seq_one_letter_code
_entity_poly.pdbx_strand_id
1 'polypeptide(L)'
;MAATSSIATLSRISLLKHTSRLAFSAPIPSSSSQTLATRPKRLNRFRLFSMAGSEPKECPSNNPGLHASPDEATKGYIMQQTMFRIKDPKVSLDFYSRVLGMSLLKRFDFPDMKFSLYFMGYEDPKSAPSNAVDRTVWTFSQKATIELTHNWGTENDPDFKYHNGNSEPRGFGHIGITVDDTYKACERFETLGVEFVKKPDDGKMKGIAFIKDPDGYWIEIFDLKIMGTVGTAA
;
A
#
# COMPACT_ATOMS: atom_id res chain seq x y z
N MET A 1 5.52 12.86 -42.05
CA MET A 1 5.01 11.48 -41.88
C MET A 1 4.95 11.20 -40.40
N ALA A 2 3.73 11.21 -39.85
CA ALA A 2 3.47 11.04 -38.42
C ALA A 2 3.26 9.55 -38.13
N ALA A 3 3.98 9.00 -37.15
CA ALA A 3 3.78 7.65 -36.65
C ALA A 3 3.25 7.74 -35.21
N THR A 4 1.93 7.58 -35.07
CA THR A 4 1.23 7.48 -33.80
C THR A 4 1.47 6.10 -33.18
N SER A 5 2.11 6.06 -32.01
CA SER A 5 2.28 4.87 -31.19
C SER A 5 1.00 4.58 -30.39
N SER A 6 0.41 3.41 -30.62
CA SER A 6 -0.81 2.94 -29.97
C SER A 6 -0.47 2.22 -28.67
N ILE A 7 -1.00 2.73 -27.55
CA ILE A 7 -0.92 2.13 -26.21
C ILE A 7 -2.01 1.05 -26.13
N ALA A 8 -1.61 -0.21 -26.02
CA ALA A 8 -2.54 -1.32 -25.83
C ALA A 8 -2.90 -1.47 -24.34
N THR A 9 -4.12 -1.06 -24.00
CA THR A 9 -4.76 -1.34 -22.70
C THR A 9 -5.53 -2.65 -22.81
N LEU A 10 -5.16 -3.69 -22.06
CA LEU A 10 -5.90 -4.95 -21.98
C LEU A 10 -6.88 -4.90 -20.79
N SER A 11 -8.19 -4.93 -21.09
CA SER A 11 -9.28 -4.99 -20.12
C SER A 11 -10.19 -6.19 -20.42
N ARG A 12 -10.44 -6.96 -19.36
CA ARG A 12 -11.64 -7.77 -19.02
C ARG A 12 -12.22 -8.74 -20.06
N ILE A 13 -12.09 -10.02 -19.73
CA ILE A 13 -12.93 -11.11 -20.24
C ILE A 13 -14.26 -11.10 -19.49
N SER A 14 -15.36 -10.99 -20.23
CA SER A 14 -16.75 -11.16 -19.79
C SER A 14 -17.35 -12.34 -20.57
N LEU A 15 -17.92 -13.32 -19.85
CA LEU A 15 -18.76 -14.36 -20.45
C LEU A 15 -20.17 -14.26 -19.84
N LEU A 16 -21.13 -13.83 -20.65
CA LEU A 16 -22.57 -13.98 -20.45
C LEU A 16 -23.01 -15.39 -20.87
N LYS A 17 -23.99 -15.98 -20.17
CA LYS A 17 -25.00 -16.88 -20.77
C LYS A 17 -26.30 -16.95 -19.95
N HIS A 18 -27.36 -16.50 -20.62
CA HIS A 18 -28.77 -16.92 -20.63
C HIS A 18 -29.70 -16.86 -19.39
N THR A 19 -30.53 -15.82 -19.45
CA THR A 19 -32.00 -15.73 -19.29
C THR A 19 -32.85 -17.02 -19.22
N SER A 20 -33.82 -17.03 -18.28
CA SER A 20 -35.26 -17.14 -18.60
C SER A 20 -36.14 -16.84 -17.38
N ARG A 21 -37.09 -15.90 -17.55
CA ARG A 21 -38.19 -15.56 -16.62
C ARG A 21 -39.33 -16.57 -16.77
N LEU A 22 -40.03 -16.87 -15.67
CA LEU A 22 -41.48 -17.13 -15.69
C LEU A 22 -42.12 -16.57 -14.41
N ALA A 23 -43.18 -15.80 -14.59
CA ALA A 23 -44.04 -15.22 -13.57
C ALA A 23 -45.37 -15.98 -13.55
N PHE A 24 -46.02 -16.17 -12.40
CA PHE A 24 -47.47 -16.40 -12.30
C PHE A 24 -48.03 -16.00 -10.92
N SER A 25 -49.35 -15.81 -10.92
CA SER A 25 -50.20 -14.94 -10.12
C SER A 25 -50.55 -15.37 -8.69
N ALA A 26 -50.93 -14.38 -7.87
CA ALA A 26 -51.64 -14.52 -6.61
C ALA A 26 -53.14 -14.89 -6.79
N PRO A 27 -53.80 -15.36 -5.71
CA PRO A 27 -55.06 -14.73 -5.31
C PRO A 27 -55.26 -14.56 -3.78
N ILE A 28 -56.17 -13.64 -3.45
CA ILE A 28 -56.66 -13.22 -2.12
C ILE A 28 -57.88 -14.09 -1.70
N PRO A 29 -58.09 -14.37 -0.40
CA PRO A 29 -59.35 -13.99 0.30
C PRO A 29 -59.07 -13.47 1.73
N SER A 30 -59.58 -12.30 2.17
CA SER A 30 -60.91 -11.95 2.70
C SER A 30 -61.25 -12.41 4.14
N SER A 31 -61.71 -11.41 4.92
CA SER A 31 -62.62 -11.43 6.09
C SER A 31 -62.12 -11.85 7.50
N SER A 32 -61.92 -10.83 8.34
CA SER A 32 -62.51 -10.56 9.67
C SER A 32 -62.70 -11.67 10.71
N SER A 33 -62.15 -11.44 11.92
CA SER A 33 -62.91 -11.43 13.19
C SER A 33 -62.08 -10.85 14.34
N GLN A 34 -62.69 -9.93 15.09
CA GLN A 34 -62.15 -9.33 16.30
C GLN A 34 -62.35 -10.27 17.49
N THR A 35 -61.33 -10.45 18.33
CA THR A 35 -61.50 -10.91 19.72
C THR A 35 -60.69 -10.03 20.67
N LEU A 36 -61.39 -9.54 21.69
CA LEU A 36 -60.94 -8.65 22.73
C LEU A 36 -60.27 -9.48 23.84
N ALA A 37 -58.99 -9.24 24.15
CA ALA A 37 -58.34 -9.86 25.31
C ALA A 37 -57.36 -8.89 26.02
N THR A 38 -57.86 -8.36 27.14
CA THR A 38 -57.18 -8.01 28.40
C THR A 38 -55.71 -7.54 28.40
N ARG A 39 -55.52 -6.26 28.78
CA ARG A 39 -54.21 -5.66 29.12
C ARG A 39 -53.62 -6.26 30.42
N PRO A 40 -52.38 -6.78 30.43
CA PRO A 40 -51.64 -6.99 31.66
C PRO A 40 -50.90 -5.71 32.07
N LYS A 41 -50.82 -5.48 33.39
CA LYS A 41 -50.22 -4.30 34.02
C LYS A 41 -48.74 -4.16 33.65
N ARG A 42 -48.37 -2.95 33.25
CA ARG A 42 -47.01 -2.55 32.84
C ARG A 42 -46.08 -2.61 34.05
N LEU A 43 -45.28 -3.67 34.15
CA LEU A 43 -44.16 -3.72 35.10
C LEU A 43 -43.13 -2.69 34.64
N ASN A 44 -42.76 -1.76 35.52
CA ASN A 44 -41.70 -0.79 35.27
C ASN A 44 -40.36 -1.53 35.13
N ARG A 45 -40.01 -1.88 33.89
CA ARG A 45 -38.69 -2.35 33.52
C ARG A 45 -37.76 -1.15 33.60
N PHE A 46 -37.06 -1.00 34.72
CA PHE A 46 -35.89 -0.15 34.80
C PHE A 46 -34.97 -0.53 33.63
N ARG A 47 -34.86 0.36 32.64
CA ARG A 47 -33.80 0.28 31.64
C ARG A 47 -32.51 0.52 32.41
N LEU A 48 -31.80 -0.56 32.75
CA LEU A 48 -30.35 -0.46 32.86
C LEU A 48 -29.89 0.05 31.50
N PHE A 49 -29.50 1.32 31.44
CA PHE A 49 -28.64 1.79 30.38
C PHE A 49 -27.33 1.02 30.57
N SER A 50 -27.18 -0.07 29.84
CA SER A 50 -25.86 -0.63 29.58
C SER A 50 -25.05 0.50 28.96
N MET A 51 -24.09 1.01 29.72
CA MET A 51 -22.99 1.80 29.19
C MET A 51 -22.18 0.81 28.33
N ALA A 52 -22.69 0.50 27.14
CA ALA A 52 -21.95 -0.21 26.14
C ALA A 52 -20.77 0.69 25.78
N GLY A 53 -19.59 0.36 26.31
CA GLY A 53 -18.35 0.94 25.81
C GLY A 53 -18.37 0.77 24.30
N SER A 54 -18.22 1.87 23.57
CA SER A 54 -18.15 1.84 22.11
C SER A 54 -17.09 0.82 21.69
N GLU A 55 -17.41 -0.06 20.75
CA GLU A 55 -16.46 -1.04 20.22
C GLU A 55 -15.18 -0.35 19.70
N PRO A 56 -14.01 -1.03 19.69
CA PRO A 56 -12.75 -0.44 19.25
C PRO A 56 -12.80 0.14 17.83
N LYS A 57 -12.00 1.17 17.52
CA LYS A 57 -11.99 1.80 16.18
C LYS A 57 -11.67 0.78 15.08
N GLU A 58 -10.96 -0.30 15.40
CA GLU A 58 -10.46 -1.34 14.50
C GLU A 58 -11.48 -2.44 14.20
N CYS A 59 -12.62 -2.49 14.90
CA CYS A 59 -13.58 -3.56 14.69
C CYS A 59 -14.29 -3.42 13.32
N PRO A 60 -14.74 -4.54 12.70
CA PRO A 60 -15.47 -4.50 11.43
C PRO A 60 -16.75 -3.66 11.44
N SER A 61 -17.44 -3.58 12.58
CA SER A 61 -18.64 -2.74 12.75
C SER A 61 -18.33 -1.24 12.60
N ASN A 62 -17.13 -0.81 12.97
CA ASN A 62 -16.65 0.56 12.77
C ASN A 62 -15.95 0.75 11.41
N ASN A 63 -15.66 -0.33 10.66
CA ASN A 63 -15.00 -0.30 9.34
C ASN A 63 -15.76 -1.16 8.31
N PRO A 64 -16.88 -0.65 7.74
CA PRO A 64 -17.69 -1.41 6.79
C PRO A 64 -16.88 -1.95 5.60
N GLY A 65 -16.99 -3.25 5.35
CA GLY A 65 -16.23 -3.97 4.31
C GLY A 65 -14.97 -4.69 4.81
N LEU A 66 -14.54 -4.46 6.05
CA LEU A 66 -13.46 -5.23 6.68
C LEU A 66 -13.94 -6.63 7.07
N HIS A 67 -13.18 -7.65 6.67
CA HIS A 67 -13.42 -9.04 7.07
C HIS A 67 -12.52 -9.39 8.28
N ALA A 68 -13.11 -9.99 9.31
CA ALA A 68 -12.42 -10.24 10.59
C ALA A 68 -11.34 -11.33 10.53
N SER A 69 -11.46 -12.27 9.59
CA SER A 69 -10.53 -13.39 9.42
C SER A 69 -10.07 -13.49 7.97
N PRO A 70 -8.77 -13.68 7.71
CA PRO A 70 -8.27 -14.03 6.38
C PRO A 70 -8.90 -15.34 5.88
N ASP A 71 -9.12 -15.43 4.57
CA ASP A 71 -9.54 -16.69 3.93
C ASP A 71 -8.39 -17.71 3.96
N GLU A 72 -8.70 -18.97 4.22
CA GLU A 72 -7.74 -20.08 4.27
C GLU A 72 -6.85 -20.15 3.02
N ALA A 73 -7.40 -19.88 1.83
CA ALA A 73 -6.67 -19.91 0.57
C ALA A 73 -5.58 -18.84 0.46
N THR A 74 -5.64 -17.79 1.30
CA THR A 74 -4.72 -16.65 1.26
C THR A 74 -3.66 -16.66 2.37
N LYS A 75 -3.67 -17.65 3.27
CA LYS A 75 -2.76 -17.72 4.42
C LYS A 75 -1.27 -17.67 4.08
N GLY A 76 -0.90 -18.13 2.89
CA GLY A 76 0.49 -18.12 2.41
C GLY A 76 0.92 -16.85 1.67
N TYR A 77 0.02 -15.90 1.44
CA TYR A 77 0.34 -14.70 0.65
C TYR A 77 1.22 -13.74 1.46
N ILE A 78 2.11 -13.03 0.77
CA ILE A 78 2.97 -12.00 1.36
C ILE A 78 2.92 -10.72 0.51
N MET A 79 3.06 -9.56 1.16
CA MET A 79 3.35 -8.30 0.46
C MET A 79 4.83 -8.29 0.07
N GLN A 80 5.11 -8.73 -1.15
CA GLN A 80 6.47 -9.03 -1.61
C GLN A 80 7.21 -7.78 -2.09
N GLN A 81 6.59 -6.97 -2.94
CA GLN A 81 7.25 -5.83 -3.59
C GLN A 81 6.35 -4.60 -3.72
N THR A 82 6.97 -3.43 -3.71
CA THR A 82 6.42 -2.18 -4.22
C THR A 82 7.29 -1.72 -5.39
N MET A 83 6.67 -1.40 -6.53
CA MET A 83 7.39 -1.05 -7.74
C MET A 83 7.38 0.46 -7.99
N PHE A 84 8.55 1.03 -8.25
CA PHE A 84 8.72 2.39 -8.77
C PHE A 84 9.41 2.34 -10.13
N ARG A 85 8.98 3.24 -11.03
CA ARG A 85 9.78 3.52 -12.21
C ARG A 85 10.81 4.57 -11.84
N ILE A 86 12.04 4.38 -12.28
CA ILE A 86 13.16 5.29 -11.99
C ILE A 86 13.79 5.78 -13.28
N LYS A 87 14.19 7.06 -13.31
CA LYS A 87 14.76 7.71 -14.49
C LYS A 87 16.17 7.24 -14.76
N ASP A 88 17.01 7.24 -13.74
CA ASP A 88 18.43 6.88 -13.84
C ASP A 88 18.83 5.89 -12.72
N PRO A 89 19.11 4.62 -13.05
CA PRO A 89 19.46 3.61 -12.06
C PRO A 89 20.74 3.94 -11.30
N LYS A 90 21.67 4.73 -11.85
CA LYS A 90 22.91 5.05 -11.15
C LYS A 90 22.63 5.86 -9.88
N VAL A 91 21.81 6.91 -9.98
CA VAL A 91 21.49 7.77 -8.83
C VAL A 91 20.50 7.10 -7.88
N SER A 92 19.53 6.34 -8.40
CA SER A 92 18.58 5.61 -7.54
C SER A 92 19.27 4.50 -6.76
N LEU A 93 20.16 3.70 -7.39
CA LEU A 93 20.91 2.66 -6.68
C LEU A 93 21.83 3.25 -5.62
N ASP A 94 22.52 4.36 -5.89
CA ASP A 94 23.32 5.06 -4.87
C ASP A 94 22.45 5.52 -3.70
N PHE A 95 21.30 6.14 -3.98
CA PHE A 95 20.38 6.59 -2.92
C PHE A 95 19.87 5.41 -2.06
N TYR A 96 19.25 4.40 -2.68
CA TYR A 96 18.67 3.29 -1.92
C TYR A 96 19.73 2.46 -1.18
N SER A 97 20.95 2.34 -1.72
CA SER A 97 22.02 1.59 -1.05
C SER A 97 22.81 2.42 -0.04
N ARG A 98 23.46 3.52 -0.45
CA ARG A 98 24.34 4.32 0.41
C ARG A 98 23.56 5.17 1.39
N VAL A 99 22.46 5.81 0.95
CA VAL A 99 21.67 6.69 1.82
C VAL A 99 20.75 5.86 2.72
N LEU A 100 19.97 4.95 2.14
CA LEU A 100 18.96 4.18 2.90
C LEU A 100 19.43 2.84 3.44
N GLY A 101 20.61 2.33 3.04
CA GLY A 101 21.18 1.10 3.59
C GLY A 101 20.59 -0.19 3.01
N MET A 102 19.88 -0.13 1.88
CA MET A 102 19.35 -1.32 1.22
C MET A 102 20.42 -2.03 0.38
N SER A 103 20.22 -3.33 0.17
CA SER A 103 21.05 -4.15 -0.70
C SER A 103 20.37 -4.42 -2.03
N LEU A 104 21.14 -4.48 -3.12
CA LEU A 104 20.67 -5.04 -4.39
C LEU A 104 20.59 -6.57 -4.28
N LEU A 105 19.38 -7.11 -4.30
CA LEU A 105 19.11 -8.54 -4.15
C LEU A 105 19.27 -9.27 -5.49
N LYS A 106 18.69 -8.69 -6.54
CA LYS A 106 18.68 -9.24 -7.89
C LYS A 106 18.48 -8.13 -8.93
N ARG A 107 19.09 -8.30 -10.09
CA ARG A 107 18.83 -7.52 -11.29
C ARG A 107 18.30 -8.43 -12.39
N PHE A 108 17.33 -7.94 -13.15
CA PHE A 108 16.88 -8.55 -14.40
C PHE A 108 17.01 -7.53 -15.53
N ASP A 109 17.45 -7.98 -16.69
CA ASP A 109 17.52 -7.18 -17.91
C ASP A 109 16.66 -7.84 -18.99
N PHE A 110 15.85 -7.04 -19.67
CA PHE A 110 14.95 -7.51 -20.73
C PHE A 110 15.27 -6.75 -22.03
N PRO A 111 16.29 -7.16 -22.80
CA PRO A 111 16.76 -6.40 -23.97
C PRO A 111 15.70 -6.17 -25.04
N ASP A 112 14.87 -7.17 -25.32
CA ASP A 112 13.81 -7.08 -26.32
C ASP A 112 12.74 -6.05 -25.95
N MET A 113 12.54 -5.84 -24.64
CA MET A 113 11.57 -4.88 -24.09
C MET A 113 12.21 -3.57 -23.61
N LYS A 114 13.55 -3.47 -23.66
CA LYS A 114 14.35 -2.31 -23.27
C LYS A 114 14.07 -1.78 -21.86
N PHE A 115 14.04 -2.68 -20.88
CA PHE A 115 14.00 -2.28 -19.47
C PHE A 115 14.83 -3.21 -18.58
N SER A 116 15.18 -2.70 -17.40
CA SER A 116 15.84 -3.43 -16.32
C SER A 116 15.03 -3.31 -15.03
N LEU A 117 15.07 -4.36 -14.21
CA LEU A 117 14.49 -4.39 -12.86
C LEU A 117 15.60 -4.53 -11.83
N TYR A 118 15.57 -3.73 -10.78
CA TYR A 118 16.50 -3.79 -9.65
C TYR A 118 15.71 -4.01 -8.37
N PHE A 119 15.83 -5.20 -7.78
CA PHE A 119 15.15 -5.55 -6.53
C PHE A 119 16.04 -5.15 -5.35
N MET A 120 15.61 -4.15 -4.60
CA MET A 120 16.28 -3.61 -3.42
C MET A 120 15.56 -4.06 -2.14
N GLY A 121 16.29 -4.28 -1.05
CA GLY A 121 15.68 -4.59 0.25
C GLY A 121 16.69 -4.63 1.40
N TYR A 122 16.18 -4.76 2.63
CA TYR A 122 16.98 -4.83 3.86
C TYR A 122 17.42 -6.26 4.21
N GLU A 123 17.90 -7.00 3.19
CA GLU A 123 18.40 -8.36 3.34
C GLU A 123 19.92 -8.41 3.11
N ASP A 124 20.60 -9.41 3.70
CA ASP A 124 22.02 -9.67 3.44
C ASP A 124 22.19 -10.52 2.17
N PRO A 125 22.75 -9.98 1.07
CA PRO A 125 22.94 -10.74 -0.17
C PRO A 125 23.90 -11.92 -0.04
N LYS A 126 24.70 -12.01 1.04
CA LYS A 126 25.57 -13.17 1.33
C LYS A 126 24.77 -14.39 1.77
N SER A 127 23.57 -14.20 2.31
CA SER A 127 22.65 -15.29 2.65
C SER A 127 21.92 -15.86 1.44
N ALA A 128 21.92 -15.13 0.31
CA ALA A 128 21.25 -15.55 -0.90
C ALA A 128 21.97 -16.73 -1.57
N PRO A 129 21.23 -17.70 -2.14
CA PRO A 129 21.82 -18.76 -2.93
C PRO A 129 22.71 -18.23 -4.06
N SER A 130 23.79 -18.97 -4.37
CA SER A 130 24.70 -18.65 -5.46
C SER A 130 24.14 -19.05 -6.83
N ASN A 131 23.34 -20.12 -6.89
CA ASN A 131 22.64 -20.53 -8.09
C ASN A 131 21.64 -19.46 -8.53
N ALA A 132 21.63 -19.13 -9.82
CA ALA A 132 20.82 -18.02 -10.34
C ALA A 132 19.31 -18.22 -10.19
N VAL A 133 18.81 -19.46 -10.33
CA VAL A 133 17.40 -19.82 -10.19
C VAL A 133 17.00 -19.77 -8.72
N ASP A 134 17.77 -20.40 -7.85
CA ASP A 134 17.49 -20.41 -6.41
C ASP A 134 17.56 -18.99 -5.83
N ARG A 135 18.49 -18.16 -6.32
CA ARG A 135 18.55 -16.73 -5.97
C ARG A 135 17.30 -15.99 -6.37
N THR A 136 16.74 -16.27 -7.55
CA THR A 136 15.47 -15.67 -7.99
C THR A 136 14.34 -16.08 -7.06
N VAL A 137 14.20 -17.37 -6.75
CA VAL A 137 13.19 -17.87 -5.80
C VAL A 137 13.36 -17.20 -4.43
N TRP A 138 14.60 -17.10 -3.95
CA TRP A 138 14.92 -16.40 -2.71
C TRP A 138 14.53 -14.92 -2.76
N THR A 139 14.85 -14.18 -3.82
CA THR A 139 14.49 -12.76 -3.92
C THR A 139 12.98 -12.55 -3.89
N PHE A 140 12.22 -13.34 -4.65
CA PHE A 140 10.75 -13.24 -4.69
C PHE A 140 10.04 -13.85 -3.48
N SER A 141 10.76 -14.45 -2.53
CA SER A 141 10.21 -14.85 -1.23
C SER A 141 10.44 -13.80 -0.13
N GLN A 142 11.25 -12.77 -0.39
CA GLN A 142 11.48 -11.68 0.56
C GLN A 142 10.27 -10.75 0.64
N LYS A 143 9.91 -10.33 1.85
CA LYS A 143 8.84 -9.35 2.08
C LYS A 143 9.36 -7.93 1.81
N ALA A 144 8.44 -7.03 1.47
CA ALA A 144 8.69 -5.57 1.46
C ALA A 144 9.92 -5.12 0.65
N THR A 145 10.19 -5.77 -0.48
CA THR A 145 11.23 -5.33 -1.43
C THR A 145 10.76 -4.10 -2.23
N ILE A 146 11.71 -3.34 -2.76
CA ILE A 146 11.45 -2.28 -3.74
C ILE A 146 11.93 -2.78 -5.10
N GLU A 147 11.02 -2.89 -6.06
CA GLU A 147 11.34 -3.12 -7.47
C GLU A 147 11.54 -1.77 -8.15
N LEU A 148 12.76 -1.44 -8.53
CA LEU A 148 13.06 -0.25 -9.32
C LEU A 148 13.12 -0.64 -10.81
N THR A 149 12.20 -0.12 -11.60
CA THR A 149 12.14 -0.37 -13.04
C THR A 149 12.74 0.78 -13.81
N HIS A 150 13.79 0.49 -14.57
CA HIS A 150 14.44 1.44 -15.46
C HIS A 150 14.05 1.14 -16.90
N ASN A 151 13.35 2.07 -17.54
CA ASN A 151 13.12 2.04 -18.99
C ASN A 151 14.33 2.65 -19.69
N TRP A 152 14.99 1.92 -20.58
CA TRP A 152 16.30 2.34 -21.09
C TRP A 152 16.23 3.65 -21.88
N GLY A 153 17.17 4.55 -21.59
CA GLY A 153 17.29 5.85 -22.26
C GLY A 153 16.60 6.99 -21.53
N THR A 154 15.77 6.75 -20.50
CA THR A 154 15.13 7.82 -19.72
C THR A 154 16.14 8.72 -19.01
N GLU A 155 17.31 8.20 -18.67
CA GLU A 155 18.44 8.92 -18.08
C GLU A 155 19.06 9.94 -19.04
N ASN A 156 18.91 9.74 -20.35
CA ASN A 156 19.50 10.60 -21.39
C ASN A 156 18.56 11.70 -21.89
N ASP A 157 17.28 11.64 -21.55
CA ASP A 157 16.28 12.64 -21.92
C ASP A 157 16.17 13.70 -20.81
N PRO A 158 16.64 14.93 -20.97
CA PRO A 158 16.63 15.94 -19.90
C PRO A 158 15.22 16.39 -19.47
N ASP A 159 14.21 16.23 -20.34
CA ASP A 159 12.84 16.68 -20.07
C ASP A 159 11.98 15.57 -19.45
N PHE A 160 12.45 14.32 -19.52
CA PHE A 160 11.73 13.17 -18.97
C PHE A 160 11.78 13.13 -17.43
N LYS A 161 10.60 12.94 -16.81
CA LYS A 161 10.45 12.73 -15.36
C LYS A 161 9.26 11.83 -15.06
N TYR A 162 9.36 11.01 -14.02
CA TYR A 162 8.19 10.33 -13.48
C TYR A 162 7.37 11.24 -12.57
N HIS A 163 6.12 10.89 -12.36
CA HIS A 163 5.22 11.58 -11.44
C HIS A 163 5.18 10.83 -10.10
N ASN A 164 5.42 11.54 -9.01
CA ASN A 164 5.48 10.94 -7.67
C ASN A 164 4.10 10.66 -7.04
N GLY A 165 3.01 11.15 -7.64
CA GLY A 165 1.64 10.93 -7.17
C GLY A 165 1.12 11.91 -6.10
N ASN A 166 1.95 12.84 -5.61
CA ASN A 166 1.57 13.76 -4.53
C ASN A 166 0.99 15.11 -5.02
N SER A 167 1.09 15.38 -6.33
CA SER A 167 0.35 16.44 -7.04
C SER A 167 -0.74 15.85 -7.93
N GLU A 168 -1.59 16.70 -8.52
CA GLU A 168 -2.62 16.22 -9.45
C GLU A 168 -2.00 15.64 -10.75
N PRO A 169 -2.46 14.48 -11.26
CA PRO A 169 -3.46 13.59 -10.65
C PRO A 169 -2.88 12.79 -9.47
N ARG A 170 -3.53 12.87 -8.30
CA ARG A 170 -3.08 12.16 -7.10
C ARG A 170 -3.32 10.66 -7.16
N GLY A 171 -2.48 9.89 -6.49
CA GLY A 171 -2.57 8.42 -6.43
C GLY A 171 -1.68 7.82 -5.36
N PHE A 172 -0.57 7.18 -5.77
CA PHE A 172 0.47 6.74 -4.83
C PHE A 172 0.98 7.93 -4.00
N GLY A 173 1.22 7.72 -2.71
CA GLY A 173 1.72 8.74 -1.79
C GLY A 173 3.21 8.57 -1.50
N HIS A 174 3.53 7.54 -0.72
CA HIS A 174 4.89 7.27 -0.24
C HIS A 174 5.03 5.82 0.22
N ILE A 175 6.28 5.41 0.42
CA ILE A 175 6.65 4.28 1.28
C ILE A 175 7.09 4.81 2.65
N GLY A 176 7.12 3.95 3.66
CA GLY A 176 7.60 4.28 4.99
C GLY A 176 8.77 3.40 5.41
N ILE A 177 9.75 3.99 6.09
CA ILE A 177 10.92 3.30 6.64
C ILE A 177 10.97 3.56 8.15
N THR A 178 10.84 2.48 8.90
CA THR A 178 11.10 2.49 10.34
C THR A 178 12.60 2.56 10.58
N VAL A 179 13.05 3.51 11.40
CA VAL A 179 14.43 3.67 11.84
C VAL A 179 14.54 3.55 13.36
N ASP A 180 15.77 3.43 13.88
CA ASP A 180 16.00 3.35 15.33
C ASP A 180 15.78 4.70 16.03
N ASP A 181 16.10 5.80 15.35
CA ASP A 181 16.03 7.17 15.85
C ASP A 181 15.81 8.14 14.67
N THR A 182 14.62 8.71 14.60
CA THR A 182 14.21 9.57 13.46
C THR A 182 15.10 10.80 13.32
N TYR A 183 15.52 11.40 14.44
CA TYR A 183 16.31 12.65 14.42
C TYR A 183 17.74 12.38 13.95
N LYS A 184 18.38 11.31 14.46
CA LYS A 184 19.73 10.93 14.00
C LYS A 184 19.76 10.50 12.54
N ALA A 185 18.74 9.78 12.08
CA ALA A 185 18.61 9.43 10.67
C ALA A 185 18.51 10.70 9.82
N CYS A 186 17.67 11.66 10.21
CA CYS A 186 17.50 12.93 9.50
C CYS A 186 18.75 13.81 9.52
N GLU A 187 19.47 13.90 10.64
CA GLU A 187 20.76 14.59 10.72
C GLU A 187 21.74 14.01 9.69
N ARG A 188 21.87 12.68 9.64
CA ARG A 188 22.69 12.02 8.61
C ARG A 188 22.19 12.34 7.20
N PHE A 189 20.88 12.30 6.93
CA PHE A 189 20.35 12.65 5.61
C PHE A 189 20.67 14.10 5.20
N GLU A 190 20.62 15.04 6.15
CA GLU A 190 21.03 16.43 5.90
C GLU A 190 22.52 16.53 5.56
N THR A 191 23.39 15.83 6.29
CA THR A 191 24.84 15.80 5.96
C THR A 191 25.13 15.20 4.58
N LEU A 192 24.26 14.32 4.09
CA LEU A 192 24.37 13.71 2.77
C LEU A 192 23.69 14.53 1.66
N GLY A 193 23.09 15.68 1.98
CA GLY A 193 22.42 16.56 1.03
C GLY A 193 21.08 16.02 0.50
N VAL A 194 20.40 15.16 1.27
CA VAL A 194 19.08 14.61 0.89
C VAL A 194 18.01 15.71 0.96
N GLU A 195 17.13 15.74 -0.04
CA GLU A 195 16.01 16.68 -0.06
C GLU A 195 14.87 16.24 0.88
N PHE A 196 14.39 17.18 1.70
CA PHE A 196 13.25 16.97 2.59
C PHE A 196 11.99 17.61 2.02
N VAL A 197 10.88 16.87 2.10
CA VAL A 197 9.52 17.41 1.99
C VAL A 197 9.09 18.01 3.34
N LYS A 198 9.46 17.35 4.43
CA LYS A 198 9.12 17.73 5.81
C LYS A 198 10.22 17.25 6.76
N LYS A 199 10.79 18.14 7.57
CA LYS A 199 11.73 17.75 8.64
C LYS A 199 10.98 17.20 9.88
N PRO A 200 11.67 16.48 10.79
CA PRO A 200 11.03 15.88 11.97
C PRO A 200 10.19 16.87 12.79
N ASP A 201 10.67 18.11 12.93
CA ASP A 201 10.01 19.15 13.72
C ASP A 201 9.09 20.08 12.94
N ASP A 202 8.90 19.87 11.63
CA ASP A 202 7.98 20.69 10.87
C ASP A 202 6.52 20.29 11.14
N GLY A 203 5.59 21.26 11.09
CA GLY A 203 4.16 21.00 11.26
C GLY A 203 3.73 20.55 12.66
N LYS A 204 2.54 19.93 12.74
CA LYS A 204 1.92 19.52 14.02
C LYS A 204 2.44 18.19 14.56
N MET A 205 2.66 17.23 13.67
CA MET A 205 3.20 15.92 14.02
C MET A 205 4.73 16.00 14.09
N LYS A 206 5.25 15.98 15.32
CA LYS A 206 6.69 15.96 15.60
C LYS A 206 7.23 14.55 15.52
N GLY A 207 8.50 14.43 15.15
CA GLY A 207 9.20 13.15 15.12
C GLY A 207 8.90 12.27 13.92
N ILE A 208 8.31 12.83 12.86
CA ILE A 208 8.12 12.17 11.56
C ILE A 208 8.70 13.08 10.48
N ALA A 209 9.47 12.52 9.56
CA ALA A 209 10.00 13.24 8.41
C ALA A 209 9.54 12.63 7.09
N PHE A 210 9.62 13.42 6.02
CA PHE A 210 9.46 12.95 4.66
C PHE A 210 10.65 13.44 3.84
N ILE A 211 11.35 12.52 3.20
CA ILE A 211 12.45 12.81 2.26
C ILE A 211 12.02 12.47 0.83
N LYS A 212 12.81 12.90 -0.16
CA LYS A 212 12.65 12.50 -1.55
C LYS A 212 13.77 11.58 -2.01
N ASP A 213 13.42 10.60 -2.83
CA ASP A 213 14.39 9.90 -3.67
C ASP A 213 14.77 10.76 -4.91
N PRO A 214 15.73 10.31 -5.75
CA PRO A 214 16.16 11.07 -6.93
C PRO A 214 15.06 11.35 -7.97
N ASP A 215 14.01 10.51 -8.01
CA ASP A 215 12.86 10.68 -8.90
C ASP A 215 11.73 11.52 -8.25
N GLY A 216 11.92 11.94 -6.99
CA GLY A 216 11.00 12.78 -6.24
C GLY A 216 9.89 12.01 -5.51
N TYR A 217 9.94 10.68 -5.46
CA TYR A 217 9.04 9.87 -4.63
C TYR A 217 9.26 10.16 -3.16
N TRP A 218 8.17 10.26 -2.42
CA TRP A 218 8.22 10.57 -1.00
C TRP A 218 8.49 9.30 -0.20
N ILE A 219 9.34 9.43 0.82
CA ILE A 219 9.67 8.36 1.76
C ILE A 219 9.49 8.91 3.18
N GLU A 220 8.55 8.32 3.91
CA GLU A 220 8.29 8.63 5.32
C GLU A 220 9.35 7.97 6.21
N ILE A 221 9.87 8.73 7.18
CA ILE A 221 10.86 8.28 8.15
C ILE A 221 10.29 8.47 9.55
N PHE A 222 10.24 7.39 10.32
CA PHE A 222 9.73 7.39 11.70
C PHE A 222 10.38 6.28 12.53
N ASP A 223 10.30 6.38 13.85
CA ASP A 223 10.70 5.33 14.77
C ASP A 223 9.52 4.86 15.63
N LEU A 224 9.63 3.64 16.15
CA LEU A 224 8.53 2.99 16.87
C LEU A 224 8.21 3.66 18.21
N LYS A 225 9.18 4.34 18.83
CA LYS A 225 8.96 5.03 20.10
C LYS A 225 8.04 6.23 19.88
N ILE A 226 8.34 7.03 18.86
CA ILE A 226 7.50 8.19 18.49
C ILE A 226 6.11 7.71 18.05
N MET A 227 6.01 6.62 17.27
CA MET A 227 4.70 6.11 16.85
C MET A 227 3.83 5.66 18.01
N GLY A 228 4.41 5.06 19.06
CA GLY A 228 3.68 4.75 20.28
C GLY A 228 3.08 5.98 20.97
N THR A 229 3.73 7.15 20.88
CA THR A 229 3.23 8.40 21.46
C THR A 229 2.20 9.10 20.57
N VAL A 230 2.40 9.11 19.25
CA VAL A 230 1.49 9.76 18.30
C VAL A 230 0.16 9.00 18.20
N GLY A 231 0.18 7.66 18.20
CA GLY A 231 -1.02 6.84 18.08
C GLY A 231 -2.01 6.97 19.24
N THR A 232 -1.56 7.46 20.41
CA THR A 232 -2.44 7.71 21.56
C THR A 232 -3.13 9.07 21.54
N ALA A 233 -2.69 9.97 20.64
CA ALA A 233 -3.23 11.33 20.49
C ALA A 233 -4.25 11.47 19.35
N ALA A 234 -4.54 10.39 18.61
CA ALA A 234 -5.38 10.37 17.40
C ALA A 234 -6.72 9.62 17.55
#